data_AF-A0ABD1CFC8-F1
#
_entry.id   AF-A0ABD1CFC8-F1
#
_cell.length_a   1.000
_cell.length_b   1.000
_cell.length_c   1.000
_cell.angle_alpha   90.00
_cell.angle_beta   90.00
_cell.angle_gamma   90.00
#
_symmetry.space_group_name_H-M   'P 1'
#
loop_
_entity.id
_entity.type
_entity.pdbx_description
1 polymer ?
#
loop_
_entity_poly.entity_id
_entity_poly.type
_entity_poly.pdbx_seq_one_letter_code
_entity_poly.pdbx_strand_id
1 'polypeptide(L)'
;MQSAHQSCCLFQCNGLCGESFHIHCTSSTQQHMRSVQDVPNLFWRCDGCVKAMETPEYRTAFRALCEAFRTVSETQTKAIEEVKAELAETNEKIDQLMSKLPDPKVEPTWPSNKRRRSSSSSVKPEVPKASVGRKVMKFAVPILPTTDGHDDMVWIWLSSFPPTVTEDDIRVMVRECLSFDDDEIIDVKMLVKKDADISKLRAVSFKVGVDLKHEETALDGDNWPAGVSFREFIFYDQKRFETELMEKHLSCIENIRRIAGPHDVIVVAGDYNQGSLVWKHLSGNRSYVDPQLTRTRTEKERLTHGVMLDGMANCNMHQCNLVKNDRNRILDLIFVSDDDCTVVAAADEPLVPLDAPHPALVFDIDASRTVFVQDSGGC
;
A
#
# COMPACT_ATOMS: atom_id res chain seq x y z
N MET A 1 -33.96 -31.01 24.23
CA MET A 1 -33.00 -30.31 25.11
C MET A 1 -31.70 -30.14 24.32
N GLN A 2 -31.56 -29.01 23.63
CA GLN A 2 -30.32 -28.65 22.94
C GLN A 2 -29.43 -27.91 23.94
N SER A 3 -28.29 -28.49 24.29
CA SER A 3 -27.25 -27.82 25.08
C SER A 3 -26.63 -26.72 24.23
N ALA A 4 -26.92 -25.46 24.55
CA ALA A 4 -26.21 -24.33 23.98
C ALA A 4 -24.73 -24.48 24.32
N HIS A 5 -23.89 -24.71 23.31
CA HIS A 5 -22.44 -24.65 23.45
C HIS A 5 -22.07 -23.20 23.76
N GLN A 6 -21.94 -22.89 25.05
CA GLN A 6 -21.34 -21.65 25.52
C GLN A 6 -19.89 -21.63 25.00
N SER A 7 -19.62 -20.75 24.05
CA SER A 7 -18.28 -20.45 23.56
C SER A 7 -17.43 -20.05 24.76
N CYS A 8 -16.57 -20.95 25.22
CA CYS A 8 -15.69 -20.69 26.36
C CYS A 8 -14.61 -19.71 25.92
N CYS A 9 -14.63 -18.49 26.44
CA CYS A 9 -13.60 -17.50 26.14
C CYS A 9 -12.25 -17.94 26.76
N LEU A 10 -11.26 -18.16 25.91
CA LEU A 10 -9.87 -18.41 26.29
C LEU A 10 -9.10 -17.08 26.34
N PHE A 11 -8.26 -16.93 27.37
CA PHE A 11 -7.37 -15.78 27.56
C PHE A 11 -5.93 -16.24 27.67
N GLN A 12 -5.05 -15.62 26.89
CA GLN A 12 -3.63 -15.92 26.92
C GLN A 12 -2.93 -15.12 28.02
N CYS A 13 -2.12 -15.79 28.83
CA CYS A 13 -1.30 -15.15 29.86
C CYS A 13 -0.19 -14.31 29.20
N ASN A 14 -0.11 -13.02 29.51
CA ASN A 14 0.95 -12.12 29.04
C ASN A 14 2.19 -12.15 29.96
N GLY A 15 2.48 -13.34 30.48
CA GLY A 15 3.67 -13.67 31.27
C GLY A 15 4.55 -14.66 30.51
N LEU A 16 5.60 -15.16 31.16
CA LEU A 16 6.57 -16.05 30.52
C LEU A 16 5.99 -17.38 30.02
N CYS A 17 4.86 -17.84 30.57
CA CYS A 17 4.31 -19.14 30.20
C CYS A 17 3.56 -19.14 28.86
N GLY A 18 2.98 -18.01 28.44
CA GLY A 18 2.16 -17.92 27.22
C GLY A 18 0.92 -18.82 27.18
N GLU A 19 0.58 -19.50 28.27
CA GLU A 19 -0.51 -20.48 28.36
C GLU A 19 -1.88 -19.80 28.26
N SER A 20 -2.88 -20.56 27.78
CA SER A 20 -4.26 -20.10 27.66
C SER A 20 -5.14 -20.63 28.79
N PHE A 21 -5.98 -19.77 29.34
CA PHE A 21 -6.85 -20.06 30.48
C PHE A 21 -8.29 -19.72 30.14
N HIS A 22 -9.24 -20.57 30.52
CA HIS A 22 -10.66 -20.19 30.49
C HIS A 22 -10.90 -19.12 31.55
N ILE A 23 -11.73 -18.11 31.24
CA ILE A 23 -12.10 -17.07 32.24
C ILE A 23 -12.60 -17.73 33.53
N HIS A 24 -13.45 -18.75 33.43
CA HIS A 24 -13.99 -19.46 34.59
C HIS A 24 -12.95 -20.24 35.42
N CYS A 25 -11.80 -20.58 34.82
CA CYS A 25 -10.68 -21.21 35.52
C CYS A 25 -9.77 -20.17 36.19
N THR A 26 -9.90 -18.89 35.84
CA THR A 26 -9.26 -17.78 36.54
C THR A 26 -10.19 -17.31 37.66
N SER A 27 -9.64 -16.83 38.77
CA SER A 27 -10.43 -16.16 39.82
C SER A 27 -10.98 -14.79 39.38
N SER A 28 -10.81 -14.41 38.11
CA SER A 28 -11.27 -13.14 37.54
C SER A 28 -12.72 -13.20 37.09
N THR A 29 -13.44 -12.09 37.24
CA THR A 29 -14.77 -11.90 36.66
C THR A 29 -14.65 -11.58 35.17
N GLN A 30 -15.71 -11.86 34.40
CA GLN A 30 -15.76 -11.49 32.98
C GLN A 30 -15.60 -9.98 32.77
N GLN A 31 -16.12 -9.16 33.70
CA GLN A 31 -15.96 -7.70 33.66
C GLN A 31 -14.49 -7.28 33.78
N HIS A 32 -13.72 -7.88 34.70
CA HIS A 32 -12.30 -7.59 34.83
C HIS A 32 -11.52 -7.94 33.55
N MET A 33 -11.85 -9.07 32.91
CA MET A 33 -11.16 -9.48 31.69
C MET A 33 -11.49 -8.56 30.51
N ARG A 34 -12.71 -8.01 30.44
CA ARG A 34 -13.04 -6.95 29.46
C ARG A 34 -12.21 -5.69 29.69
N SER A 35 -12.09 -5.24 30.94
CA SER A 35 -11.25 -4.08 31.27
C SER A 35 -9.77 -4.27 30.89
N VAL A 36 -9.25 -5.50 30.96
CA VAL A 36 -7.90 -5.82 30.46
C VAL A 36 -7.81 -5.68 28.94
N GLN A 37 -8.86 -6.07 28.20
CA GLN A 37 -8.88 -5.95 26.73
C GLN A 37 -9.06 -4.49 26.26
N ASP A 38 -9.85 -3.71 27.00
CA ASP A 38 -10.20 -2.34 26.61
C ASP A 38 -9.08 -1.33 26.92
N VAL A 39 -8.08 -1.71 27.74
CA VAL A 39 -7.02 -0.82 28.23
C VAL A 39 -5.65 -1.33 27.72
N PRO A 40 -5.04 -0.69 26.70
CA PRO A 40 -3.83 -1.19 26.03
C PRO A 40 -2.60 -1.40 26.95
N ASN A 41 -2.54 -0.66 28.05
CA ASN A 41 -1.47 -0.72 29.04
C ASN A 41 -1.77 -1.64 30.23
N LEU A 42 -2.90 -2.36 30.22
CA LEU A 42 -3.26 -3.33 31.23
C LEU A 42 -3.04 -4.74 30.69
N PHE A 43 -2.26 -5.55 31.40
CA PHE A 43 -1.94 -6.90 30.99
C PHE A 43 -2.36 -7.91 32.06
N TRP A 44 -3.06 -8.97 31.65
CA TRP A 44 -3.38 -10.08 32.54
C TRP A 44 -2.25 -11.12 32.55
N ARG A 45 -1.93 -11.61 33.74
CA ARG A 45 -0.93 -12.67 33.98
C ARG A 45 -1.53 -13.70 34.94
N CYS A 46 -1.24 -14.97 34.71
CA CYS A 46 -1.65 -16.04 35.62
C CYS A 46 -0.86 -15.96 36.95
N ASP A 47 -1.43 -16.52 38.01
CA ASP A 47 -0.84 -16.51 39.36
C ASP A 47 0.57 -17.09 39.39
N GLY A 48 0.85 -18.11 38.56
CA GLY A 48 2.18 -18.70 38.43
C GLY A 48 3.22 -17.69 37.93
N CYS A 49 2.88 -16.91 36.89
CA CYS A 49 3.74 -15.86 36.38
C CYS A 49 3.88 -14.69 37.37
N VAL A 50 2.81 -14.33 38.07
CA VAL A 50 2.86 -13.28 39.11
C VAL A 50 3.83 -13.69 40.23
N LYS A 51 3.72 -14.92 40.75
CA LYS A 51 4.64 -15.45 41.77
C LYS A 51 6.09 -15.53 41.27
N ALA A 52 6.28 -15.96 40.02
CA ALA A 52 7.61 -15.99 39.42
C ALA A 52 8.25 -14.60 39.36
N MET A 53 7.47 -13.54 39.15
CA MET A 53 7.98 -12.16 39.13
C MET A 53 8.37 -11.61 40.50
N GLU A 54 7.84 -12.19 41.57
CA GLU A 54 8.17 -11.79 42.93
C GLU A 54 9.53 -12.32 43.37
N THR A 55 10.08 -13.31 42.68
CA THR A 55 11.37 -13.90 43.04
C THR A 55 12.53 -12.92 42.81
N PRO A 56 13.53 -12.86 43.71
CA PRO A 56 14.70 -12.01 43.54
C PRO A 56 15.48 -12.29 42.24
N GLU A 57 15.52 -13.55 41.82
CA GLU A 57 16.20 -13.99 40.60
C GLU A 57 15.53 -13.39 39.37
N TYR A 58 14.19 -13.43 39.29
CA TYR A 58 13.46 -12.82 38.20
C TYR A 58 13.68 -11.30 38.16
N ARG A 59 13.58 -10.62 39.31
CA ARG A 59 13.78 -9.16 39.37
C ARG A 59 15.19 -8.77 38.92
N THR A 60 16.19 -9.57 39.28
CA THR A 60 17.58 -9.35 38.88
C THR A 60 17.76 -9.56 37.39
N ALA A 61 17.25 -10.67 36.85
CA ALA A 61 17.28 -10.96 35.42
C ALA A 61 16.53 -9.91 34.59
N PHE A 62 15.36 -9.48 35.06
CA PHE A 62 14.55 -8.47 34.39
C PHE A 62 15.25 -7.10 34.37
N ARG A 63 15.89 -6.68 35.48
CA ARG A 63 16.70 -5.45 35.50
C ARG A 63 17.88 -5.53 34.54
N ALA A 64 18.61 -6.65 34.54
CA ALA A 64 19.72 -6.85 33.62
C ALA A 64 19.24 -6.80 32.15
N LEU A 65 18.08 -7.36 31.86
CA LEU A 65 17.46 -7.29 30.54
C LEU A 65 17.07 -5.84 30.16
N CYS A 66 16.44 -5.09 31.07
CA CYS A 66 16.13 -3.67 30.84
C CYS A 66 17.39 -2.82 30.60
N GLU A 67 18.48 -3.10 31.33
CA GLU A 67 19.75 -2.42 31.15
C GLU A 67 20.41 -2.76 29.81
N ALA A 68 20.34 -4.03 29.38
CA ALA A 68 20.76 -4.46 28.05
C ALA A 68 19.95 -3.77 26.94
N PHE A 69 18.62 -3.70 27.07
CA PHE A 69 17.77 -2.99 26.11
C PHE A 69 18.11 -1.50 26.03
N ARG A 70 18.31 -0.85 27.17
CA ARG A 70 18.72 0.56 27.21
C ARG A 70 20.06 0.77 26.50
N THR A 71 21.04 -0.10 26.76
CA THR A 71 22.35 -0.06 26.11
C THR A 71 22.22 -0.23 24.59
N VAL A 72 21.43 -1.22 24.13
CA VAL A 72 21.18 -1.43 22.69
C VAL A 72 20.52 -0.20 22.07
N SER A 73 19.48 0.35 22.71
CA SER A 73 18.79 1.55 22.22
C SER A 73 19.71 2.78 22.12
N GLU A 74 20.57 3.00 23.12
CA GLU A 74 21.59 4.06 23.10
C GLU A 74 22.59 3.84 21.95
N THR A 75 23.07 2.61 21.74
CA THR A 75 23.98 2.30 20.63
C THR A 75 23.34 2.47 19.25
N GLN A 76 22.07 2.08 19.09
CA GLN A 76 21.33 2.28 17.84
C GLN A 76 21.11 3.76 17.56
N THR A 77 20.75 4.54 18.57
CA THR A 77 20.58 6.00 18.44
C THR A 77 21.89 6.65 18.00
N LYS A 78 23.01 6.26 18.62
CA LYS A 78 24.33 6.75 18.23
C LYS A 78 24.70 6.40 16.79
N ALA A 79 24.48 5.14 16.37
CA ALA A 79 24.75 4.70 15.01
C ALA A 79 23.89 5.46 13.96
N ILE A 80 22.62 5.75 14.29
CA ILE A 80 21.75 6.55 13.43
C ILE A 80 22.30 7.97 13.26
N GLU A 81 22.77 8.60 14.34
CA GLU A 81 23.35 9.95 14.25
C GLU A 81 24.68 9.96 13.47
N GLU A 82 25.51 8.92 13.60
CA GLU A 82 26.74 8.75 12.79
C GLU A 82 26.39 8.63 11.29
N VAL A 83 25.42 7.79 10.92
CA VAL A 83 24.98 7.65 9.52
C VAL A 83 24.40 8.95 8.97
N LYS A 84 23.62 9.70 9.77
CA LYS A 84 23.11 11.01 9.35
C LYS A 84 24.23 12.03 9.10
N ALA A 85 25.28 12.01 9.92
CA ALA A 85 26.43 12.88 9.74
C ALA A 85 27.20 12.54 8.43
N GLU A 86 27.42 11.26 8.15
CA GLU A 86 28.05 10.82 6.89
C GLU A 86 27.21 11.17 5.65
N LEU A 87 25.88 11.07 5.75
CA LEU A 87 24.95 11.48 4.70
C LEU A 87 25.07 13.00 4.43
N ALA A 88 25.14 13.82 5.48
CA ALA A 88 25.30 15.26 5.36
C ALA A 88 26.62 15.63 4.66
N GLU A 89 27.74 14.99 5.04
CA GLU A 89 29.04 15.20 4.40
C GLU A 89 29.02 14.78 2.92
N THR A 90 28.35 13.66 2.60
CA THR A 90 28.22 13.18 1.22
C THR A 90 27.40 14.13 0.36
N ASN A 91 26.29 14.66 0.89
CA ASN A 91 25.48 15.66 0.20
C ASN A 91 26.27 16.94 -0.07
N GLU A 92 27.07 17.40 0.89
CA GLU A 92 27.94 18.57 0.68
C GLU A 92 28.96 18.30 -0.45
N LYS A 93 29.56 17.11 -0.51
CA LYS A 93 30.46 16.72 -1.61
C LYS A 93 29.74 16.70 -2.96
N ILE A 94 28.50 16.23 -3.00
CA ILE A 94 27.67 16.26 -4.22
C ILE A 94 27.44 17.71 -4.66
N ASP A 95 27.07 18.61 -3.75
CA ASP A 95 26.86 20.03 -4.07
C ASP A 95 28.16 20.72 -4.56
N GLN A 96 29.30 20.39 -3.95
CA GLN A 96 30.62 20.85 -4.40
C GLN A 96 31.00 20.32 -5.80
N LEU A 97 30.58 19.09 -6.15
CA LEU A 97 30.80 18.54 -7.50
C LEU A 97 29.84 19.16 -8.51
N MET A 98 28.57 19.34 -8.14
CA MET A 98 27.55 19.94 -9.00
C MET A 98 27.88 21.41 -9.32
N SER A 99 28.44 22.16 -8.38
CA SER A 99 28.89 23.54 -8.61
C SER A 99 30.14 23.66 -9.50
N LYS A 100 30.93 22.58 -9.65
CA LYS A 100 32.08 22.53 -10.57
C LYS A 100 31.71 22.15 -12.00
N LEU A 101 30.51 21.62 -12.21
CA LEU A 101 30.03 21.34 -13.55
C LEU A 101 29.79 22.67 -14.28
N PRO A 102 30.41 22.90 -15.44
CA PRO A 102 30.16 24.11 -16.21
C PRO A 102 28.68 24.19 -16.55
N ASP A 103 28.07 25.34 -16.25
CA ASP A 103 26.71 25.65 -16.67
C ASP A 103 26.57 25.28 -18.15
N PRO A 104 25.61 24.42 -18.53
CA PRO A 104 25.40 24.05 -19.92
C PRO A 104 24.84 25.26 -20.69
N LYS A 105 25.71 26.21 -21.03
CA LYS A 105 25.48 27.25 -22.03
C LYS A 105 25.65 26.65 -23.41
N VAL A 106 24.81 25.69 -23.74
CA VAL A 106 24.59 25.31 -25.12
C VAL A 106 23.10 25.42 -25.33
N GLU A 107 22.65 26.58 -25.83
CA GLU A 107 21.36 26.67 -26.49
C GLU A 107 21.41 25.73 -27.71
N PRO A 108 20.64 24.64 -27.73
CA PRO A 108 20.47 23.90 -28.95
C PRO A 108 19.34 24.65 -29.70
N THR A 109 19.73 25.40 -30.73
CA THR A 109 18.82 26.02 -31.71
C THR A 109 18.06 24.94 -32.47
N TRP A 110 17.04 24.35 -31.82
CA TRP A 110 16.03 23.56 -32.49
C TRP A 110 14.85 24.47 -32.86
N PRO A 111 14.39 24.45 -34.11
CA PRO A 111 13.25 25.26 -34.53
C PRO A 111 11.99 24.78 -33.80
N SER A 112 11.57 25.57 -32.82
CA SER A 112 10.41 25.34 -31.97
C SER A 112 9.11 25.67 -32.72
N ASN A 113 8.36 24.62 -33.08
CA ASN A 113 6.94 24.74 -33.35
C ASN A 113 6.19 24.83 -32.00
N LYS A 114 5.66 26.03 -31.73
CA LYS A 114 4.92 26.39 -30.52
C LYS A 114 3.65 25.55 -30.34
N ARG A 115 3.57 24.78 -29.24
CA ARG A 115 2.33 24.58 -28.48
C ARG A 115 2.66 24.37 -27.01
N ARG A 116 2.53 25.46 -26.26
CA ARG A 116 2.88 25.62 -24.84
C ARG A 116 1.63 25.26 -24.01
N ARG A 117 1.68 24.13 -23.29
CA ARG A 117 0.79 23.86 -22.15
C ARG A 117 1.68 23.61 -20.94
N SER A 118 1.69 24.57 -20.03
CA SER A 118 2.43 24.54 -18.77
C SER A 118 1.79 23.51 -17.83
N SER A 119 2.55 22.48 -17.44
CA SER A 119 2.19 21.58 -16.34
C SER A 119 3.43 21.34 -15.47
N SER A 120 3.19 21.41 -14.16
CA SER A 120 4.07 21.14 -13.04
C SER A 120 5.02 19.95 -13.22
N SER A 121 6.25 20.11 -12.76
CA SER A 121 7.34 19.14 -12.78
C SER A 121 7.10 18.00 -11.78
N SER A 122 6.37 16.96 -12.20
CA SER A 122 6.47 15.65 -11.57
C SER A 122 7.73 14.96 -12.09
N VAL A 123 8.68 14.62 -11.20
CA VAL A 123 9.83 13.77 -11.51
C VAL A 123 9.28 12.44 -12.01
N LYS A 124 9.40 12.17 -13.32
CA LYS A 124 8.98 10.89 -13.89
C LYS A 124 10.01 9.83 -13.53
N PRO A 125 9.61 8.67 -12.98
CA PRO A 125 10.53 7.58 -12.72
C PRO A 125 11.21 7.11 -14.02
N GLU A 126 12.50 6.82 -13.93
CA GLU A 126 13.33 6.43 -15.06
C GLU A 126 12.89 5.04 -15.58
N VAL A 127 12.42 4.99 -16.83
CA VAL A 127 12.00 3.74 -17.49
C VAL A 127 13.26 2.99 -17.91
N PRO A 128 13.39 1.66 -17.68
CA PRO A 128 14.47 0.88 -18.28
C PRO A 128 14.51 1.07 -19.80
N LYS A 129 15.71 1.27 -20.35
CA LYS A 129 15.90 1.40 -21.79
C LYS A 129 15.50 0.08 -22.46
N ALA A 130 14.70 0.18 -23.54
CA ALA A 130 14.31 -0.99 -24.30
C ALA A 130 15.52 -1.58 -25.05
N SER A 131 15.62 -2.91 -25.04
CA SER A 131 16.58 -3.68 -25.83
C SER A 131 15.97 -4.05 -27.18
N VAL A 132 16.80 -4.37 -28.18
CA VAL A 132 16.35 -4.75 -29.53
C VAL A 132 16.74 -6.20 -29.80
N GLY A 133 15.79 -7.00 -30.29
CA GLY A 133 16.01 -8.41 -30.62
C GLY A 133 16.96 -8.62 -31.81
N ARG A 134 17.44 -9.86 -32.01
CA ARG A 134 18.42 -10.23 -33.05
C ARG A 134 18.06 -11.48 -33.88
N LYS A 135 16.99 -12.21 -33.54
CA LYS A 135 16.62 -13.52 -34.16
C LYS A 135 15.90 -13.37 -35.51
N VAL A 136 15.98 -14.38 -36.38
CA VAL A 136 15.31 -14.44 -37.71
C VAL A 136 14.34 -15.63 -37.73
N MET A 137 13.09 -15.47 -38.22
CA MET A 137 12.00 -16.46 -38.07
C MET A 137 11.26 -16.84 -39.38
N LYS A 138 10.51 -17.95 -39.39
CA LYS A 138 9.66 -18.49 -40.48
C LYS A 138 8.33 -19.04 -39.89
N PHE A 139 7.15 -18.74 -40.47
CA PHE A 139 5.82 -18.89 -39.82
C PHE A 139 4.84 -19.92 -40.44
N ALA A 140 3.97 -20.53 -39.58
CA ALA A 140 2.61 -21.08 -39.86
C ALA A 140 1.84 -21.38 -38.53
N VAL A 141 0.48 -21.26 -38.46
CA VAL A 141 -0.28 -21.16 -37.17
C VAL A 141 -1.65 -21.90 -37.11
N PRO A 142 -2.01 -22.50 -35.94
CA PRO A 142 -3.40 -22.62 -35.43
C PRO A 142 -3.64 -22.05 -33.99
N ILE A 143 -4.92 -21.92 -33.57
CA ILE A 143 -5.45 -21.11 -32.43
C ILE A 143 -5.90 -21.95 -31.20
N LEU A 144 -5.76 -21.44 -29.96
CA LEU A 144 -6.30 -22.02 -28.70
C LEU A 144 -6.75 -20.94 -27.64
N PRO A 145 -7.61 -21.29 -26.65
CA PRO A 145 -8.33 -20.36 -25.74
C PRO A 145 -7.68 -20.11 -24.34
N THR A 146 -8.11 -19.04 -23.65
CA THR A 146 -7.56 -18.42 -22.41
C THR A 146 -8.31 -18.77 -21.09
N THR A 147 -7.60 -18.77 -19.93
CA THR A 147 -8.13 -18.98 -18.56
C THR A 147 -7.51 -18.05 -17.49
N ASP A 148 -8.30 -17.60 -16.50
CA ASP A 148 -7.96 -16.58 -15.47
C ASP A 148 -7.26 -17.14 -14.21
N GLY A 149 -5.92 -17.25 -14.20
CA GLY A 149 -5.15 -17.70 -13.03
C GLY A 149 -3.67 -17.27 -13.01
N HIS A 150 -3.40 -15.96 -13.05
CA HIS A 150 -2.08 -15.42 -13.45
C HIS A 150 -1.36 -14.60 -12.36
N ASP A 151 -1.27 -15.11 -11.13
CA ASP A 151 -0.51 -14.42 -10.08
C ASP A 151 1.02 -14.64 -10.17
N ASP A 152 1.47 -15.68 -10.88
CA ASP A 152 2.91 -16.02 -11.04
C ASP A 152 3.44 -15.77 -12.48
N MET A 153 3.10 -14.61 -13.07
CA MET A 153 3.60 -14.23 -14.40
C MET A 153 4.61 -13.08 -14.33
N VAL A 154 5.71 -13.22 -15.08
CA VAL A 154 6.56 -12.11 -15.47
C VAL A 154 5.97 -11.42 -16.69
N TRP A 155 5.90 -10.09 -16.63
CA TRP A 155 5.30 -9.29 -17.68
C TRP A 155 6.36 -8.58 -18.50
N ILE A 156 6.19 -8.60 -19.82
CA ILE A 156 7.16 -8.09 -20.78
C ILE A 156 6.44 -7.11 -21.70
N TRP A 157 7.09 -5.99 -21.94
CA TRP A 157 6.63 -4.99 -22.89
C TRP A 157 7.28 -5.28 -24.24
N LEU A 158 6.47 -5.56 -25.26
CA LEU A 158 6.95 -5.70 -26.63
C LEU A 158 6.41 -4.54 -27.48
N SER A 159 7.22 -4.03 -28.40
CA SER A 159 6.83 -2.89 -29.24
C SER A 159 7.48 -2.92 -30.62
N SER A 160 7.13 -1.93 -31.44
CA SER A 160 7.55 -1.77 -32.84
C SER A 160 6.82 -2.68 -33.82
N PHE A 161 5.57 -3.06 -33.50
CA PHE A 161 4.73 -3.86 -34.39
C PHE A 161 3.83 -3.00 -35.26
N PRO A 162 3.60 -3.34 -36.53
CA PRO A 162 2.56 -2.72 -37.35
C PRO A 162 1.17 -2.88 -36.71
N PRO A 163 0.24 -1.94 -36.91
CA PRO A 163 -1.11 -2.04 -36.35
C PRO A 163 -1.96 -3.21 -36.85
N THR A 164 -1.48 -3.93 -37.87
CA THR A 164 -2.10 -5.13 -38.41
C THR A 164 -1.80 -6.39 -37.60
N VAL A 165 -0.82 -6.33 -36.69
CA VAL A 165 -0.43 -7.46 -35.84
C VAL A 165 -1.46 -7.65 -34.74
N THR A 166 -1.92 -8.88 -34.56
CA THR A 166 -2.93 -9.27 -33.57
C THR A 166 -2.30 -9.85 -32.30
N GLU A 167 -3.09 -10.01 -31.24
CA GLU A 167 -2.63 -10.68 -30.01
C GLU A 167 -2.25 -12.15 -30.26
N ASP A 168 -2.93 -12.83 -31.19
CA ASP A 168 -2.63 -14.21 -31.57
C ASP A 168 -1.28 -14.33 -32.30
N ASP A 169 -0.99 -13.40 -33.20
CA ASP A 169 0.31 -13.35 -33.89
C ASP A 169 1.47 -13.20 -32.88
N ILE A 170 1.28 -12.35 -31.86
CA ILE A 170 2.25 -12.16 -30.79
C ILE A 170 2.36 -13.42 -29.93
N ARG A 171 1.25 -14.11 -29.62
CA ARG A 171 1.27 -15.35 -28.85
C ARG A 171 2.10 -16.43 -29.54
N VAL A 172 1.93 -16.58 -30.86
CA VAL A 172 2.73 -17.50 -31.69
C VAL A 172 4.21 -17.10 -31.66
N MET A 173 4.51 -15.83 -31.90
CA MET A 173 5.89 -15.34 -31.89
C MET A 173 6.57 -15.60 -30.54
N VAL A 174 5.90 -15.32 -29.42
CA VAL A 174 6.43 -15.56 -28.07
C VAL A 174 6.70 -17.05 -27.85
N ARG A 175 5.76 -17.93 -28.24
CA ARG A 175 5.93 -19.39 -28.14
C ARG A 175 7.16 -19.88 -28.91
N GLU A 176 7.35 -19.41 -30.15
CA GLU A 176 8.52 -19.76 -30.98
C GLU A 176 9.84 -19.13 -30.45
N CYS A 177 9.77 -17.93 -29.90
CA CYS A 177 10.93 -17.23 -29.34
C CYS A 177 11.50 -17.98 -28.14
N LEU A 178 10.62 -18.40 -27.24
CA LEU A 178 10.95 -18.94 -25.92
C LEU A 178 10.88 -20.47 -25.86
N SER A 179 10.56 -21.12 -26.98
CA SER A 179 10.43 -22.59 -27.08
C SER A 179 9.42 -23.17 -26.09
N PHE A 180 8.26 -22.51 -25.97
CA PHE A 180 7.19 -22.95 -25.07
C PHE A 180 6.45 -24.16 -25.65
N ASP A 181 6.04 -25.05 -24.74
CA ASP A 181 5.15 -26.15 -25.07
C ASP A 181 3.71 -25.62 -25.33
N ASP A 182 2.89 -26.40 -26.02
CA ASP A 182 1.54 -26.00 -26.43
C ASP A 182 0.57 -25.80 -25.24
N ASP A 183 0.87 -26.41 -24.09
CA ASP A 183 0.10 -26.32 -22.85
C ASP A 183 0.48 -25.11 -21.98
N GLU A 184 1.57 -24.41 -22.30
CA GLU A 184 1.97 -23.23 -21.52
C GLU A 184 1.09 -22.02 -21.81
N ILE A 185 0.69 -21.35 -20.73
CA ILE A 185 -0.21 -20.20 -20.82
C ILE A 185 0.59 -18.93 -21.10
N ILE A 186 0.22 -18.24 -22.18
CA ILE A 186 0.76 -16.95 -22.57
C ILE A 186 -0.39 -15.95 -22.63
N ASP A 187 -0.38 -14.98 -21.70
CA ASP A 187 -1.31 -13.87 -21.75
C ASP A 187 -0.75 -12.75 -22.63
N VAL A 188 -1.56 -12.23 -23.54
CA VAL A 188 -1.15 -11.19 -24.47
C VAL A 188 -2.25 -10.16 -24.52
N LYS A 189 -1.88 -8.90 -24.28
CA LYS A 189 -2.80 -7.77 -24.35
C LYS A 189 -2.22 -6.62 -25.15
N MET A 190 -2.95 -6.18 -26.16
CA MET A 190 -2.57 -5.01 -26.95
C MET A 190 -2.73 -3.73 -26.13
N LEU A 191 -1.71 -2.88 -26.15
CA LEU A 191 -1.65 -1.63 -25.40
C LEU A 191 -2.03 -0.45 -26.30
N VAL A 192 -3.33 -0.23 -26.45
CA VAL A 192 -3.88 0.92 -27.19
C VAL A 192 -4.75 1.75 -26.25
N LYS A 193 -4.74 3.08 -26.43
CA LYS A 193 -5.64 3.96 -25.69
C LYS A 193 -7.09 3.59 -26.01
N LYS A 194 -7.95 3.61 -25.00
CA LYS A 194 -9.39 3.44 -25.20
C LYS A 194 -9.87 4.41 -26.28
N ASP A 195 -10.65 3.89 -27.22
CA ASP A 195 -11.24 4.62 -28.35
C ASP A 195 -10.24 5.16 -29.40
N ALA A 196 -8.96 4.79 -29.33
CA ALA A 196 -8.01 5.14 -30.38
C ALA A 196 -8.22 4.25 -31.62
N ASP A 197 -8.23 4.88 -32.79
CA ASP A 197 -8.29 4.20 -34.07
C ASP A 197 -6.94 3.53 -34.38
N ILE A 198 -6.91 2.20 -34.23
CA ILE A 198 -5.72 1.36 -34.42
C ILE A 198 -5.10 1.59 -35.79
N SER A 199 -5.92 1.80 -36.83
CA SER A 199 -5.45 1.97 -38.22
C SER A 199 -4.60 3.22 -38.44
N LYS A 200 -4.71 4.22 -37.54
CA LYS A 200 -3.95 5.48 -37.61
C LYS A 200 -2.64 5.44 -36.82
N LEU A 201 -2.37 4.37 -36.07
CA LEU A 201 -1.15 4.25 -35.29
C LEU A 201 0.02 3.89 -36.19
N ARG A 202 1.21 4.41 -35.90
CA ARG A 202 2.44 4.03 -36.63
C ARG A 202 2.92 2.65 -36.20
N ALA A 203 2.75 2.33 -34.93
CA ALA A 203 3.09 1.06 -34.33
C ALA A 203 2.19 0.81 -33.12
N VAL A 204 2.02 -0.46 -32.76
CA VAL A 204 1.34 -0.90 -31.54
C VAL A 204 2.36 -1.58 -30.61
N SER A 205 1.98 -1.66 -29.34
CA SER A 205 2.74 -2.36 -28.30
C SER A 205 1.86 -3.40 -27.65
N PHE A 206 2.49 -4.40 -27.08
CA PHE A 206 1.83 -5.49 -26.37
C PHE A 206 2.43 -5.63 -24.97
N LYS A 207 1.56 -6.03 -24.05
CA LYS A 207 1.92 -6.54 -22.74
C LYS A 207 1.77 -8.05 -22.81
N VAL A 208 2.86 -8.76 -22.53
CA VAL A 208 2.92 -10.22 -22.60
C VAL A 208 3.22 -10.76 -21.21
N GLY A 209 2.36 -11.62 -20.68
CA GLY A 209 2.58 -12.36 -19.43
C GLY A 209 3.04 -13.77 -19.76
N VAL A 210 4.18 -14.17 -19.20
CA VAL A 210 4.71 -15.54 -19.27
C VAL A 210 4.98 -16.06 -17.87
N ASP A 211 5.02 -17.37 -17.68
CA ASP A 211 5.34 -17.99 -16.39
C ASP A 211 6.71 -17.51 -15.86
N LEU A 212 6.80 -17.27 -14.56
CA LEU A 212 8.01 -16.80 -13.88
C LEU A 212 9.25 -17.67 -14.18
N LYS A 213 9.08 -18.98 -14.40
CA LYS A 213 10.19 -19.89 -14.76
C LYS A 213 10.90 -19.51 -16.06
N HIS A 214 10.26 -18.70 -16.91
CA HIS A 214 10.77 -18.25 -18.21
C HIS A 214 11.36 -16.84 -18.17
N GLU A 215 11.43 -16.19 -17.02
CA GLU A 215 11.89 -14.81 -16.85
C GLU A 215 13.25 -14.55 -17.51
N GLU A 216 14.27 -15.35 -17.20
CA GLU A 216 15.63 -15.14 -17.71
C GLU A 216 15.67 -15.23 -19.24
N THR A 217 14.98 -16.23 -19.81
CA THR A 217 14.94 -16.45 -21.26
C THR A 217 14.16 -15.33 -21.96
N ALA A 218 13.09 -14.87 -21.34
CA ALA A 218 12.23 -13.85 -21.92
C ALA A 218 12.82 -12.43 -21.82
N LEU A 219 13.75 -12.20 -20.90
CA LEU A 219 14.53 -10.95 -20.80
C LEU A 219 15.87 -10.99 -21.56
N ASP A 220 16.20 -12.10 -22.22
CA ASP A 220 17.35 -12.21 -23.11
C ASP A 220 17.03 -11.69 -24.53
N GLY A 221 17.84 -10.74 -25.00
CA GLY A 221 17.70 -10.12 -26.31
C GLY A 221 17.97 -11.04 -27.49
N ASP A 222 18.66 -12.15 -27.29
CA ASP A 222 18.94 -13.12 -28.34
C ASP A 222 17.72 -13.97 -28.71
N ASN A 223 16.70 -14.01 -27.85
CA ASN A 223 15.48 -14.77 -28.10
C ASN A 223 14.45 -14.01 -28.95
N TRP A 224 14.55 -12.70 -29.05
CA TRP A 224 13.56 -11.86 -29.76
C TRP A 224 13.94 -11.59 -31.21
N PRO A 225 12.97 -11.42 -32.12
CA PRO A 225 13.26 -11.13 -33.53
C PRO A 225 13.93 -9.77 -33.74
N ALA A 226 14.73 -9.67 -34.79
CA ALA A 226 15.37 -8.41 -35.17
C ALA A 226 14.35 -7.28 -35.38
N GLY A 227 14.58 -6.15 -34.71
CA GLY A 227 13.72 -4.96 -34.80
C GLY A 227 12.56 -4.91 -33.80
N VAL A 228 12.29 -5.99 -33.07
CA VAL A 228 11.36 -5.96 -31.92
C VAL A 228 12.07 -5.30 -30.75
N SER A 229 11.43 -4.30 -30.16
CA SER A 229 11.93 -3.67 -28.94
C SER A 229 11.22 -4.27 -27.72
N PHE A 230 12.00 -4.73 -26.75
CA PHE A 230 11.48 -5.38 -25.55
C PHE A 230 12.11 -4.82 -24.27
N ARG A 231 11.40 -4.96 -23.16
CA ARG A 231 11.90 -4.76 -21.78
C ARG A 231 10.94 -5.43 -20.81
N GLU A 232 11.37 -5.62 -19.57
CA GLU A 232 10.45 -5.95 -18.48
C GLU A 232 9.32 -4.91 -18.42
N PHE A 233 8.08 -5.39 -18.42
CA PHE A 233 6.92 -4.55 -18.15
C PHE A 233 6.86 -4.34 -16.66
N ILE A 234 7.64 -3.36 -16.19
CA ILE A 234 7.47 -2.84 -14.85
C ILE A 234 6.09 -2.21 -14.83
N PHE A 235 5.16 -2.84 -14.13
CA PHE A 235 4.02 -2.09 -13.62
C PHE A 235 4.65 -0.95 -12.84
N TYR A 236 4.50 0.28 -13.34
CA TYR A 236 4.78 1.44 -12.52
C TYR A 236 3.91 1.26 -11.30
N ASP A 237 4.55 0.74 -10.27
CA ASP A 237 3.88 0.04 -9.23
C ASP A 237 3.23 1.14 -8.43
N GLN A 238 1.97 1.45 -8.76
CA GLN A 238 1.09 2.20 -7.88
C GLN A 238 1.29 1.66 -6.45
N LYS A 239 1.55 0.35 -6.31
CA LYS A 239 1.80 -0.33 -5.04
C LYS A 239 3.16 -0.10 -4.37
N ARG A 240 4.28 0.20 -5.06
CA ARG A 240 5.54 0.58 -4.36
C ARG A 240 5.47 2.02 -3.88
N PHE A 241 4.78 2.88 -4.63
CA PHE A 241 4.43 4.20 -4.16
C PHE A 241 3.42 4.13 -3.00
N GLU A 242 2.52 3.15 -2.96
CA GLU A 242 1.50 3.07 -1.90
C GLU A 242 2.09 2.97 -0.48
N THR A 243 3.07 2.11 -0.18
CA THR A 243 3.58 2.03 1.21
C THR A 243 4.31 3.31 1.62
N GLU A 244 5.24 3.83 0.80
CA GLU A 244 5.96 5.07 1.12
C GLU A 244 5.01 6.28 1.18
N LEU A 245 4.00 6.32 0.31
CA LEU A 245 2.96 7.34 0.34
C LEU A 245 2.10 7.22 1.59
N MET A 246 1.76 6.00 2.02
CA MET A 246 1.02 5.77 3.27
C MET A 246 1.86 6.17 4.48
N GLU A 247 3.15 5.85 4.53
CA GLU A 247 4.05 6.29 5.59
C GLU A 247 4.14 7.82 5.66
N LYS A 248 4.26 8.50 4.51
CA LYS A 248 4.22 9.97 4.45
C LYS A 248 2.88 10.52 4.90
N HIS A 249 1.76 9.91 4.49
CA HIS A 249 0.42 10.30 4.92
C HIS A 249 0.26 10.18 6.43
N LEU A 250 0.70 9.06 7.01
CA LEU A 250 0.69 8.83 8.46
C LEU A 250 1.60 9.82 9.20
N SER A 251 2.77 10.12 8.66
CA SER A 251 3.66 11.15 9.22
C SER A 251 3.00 12.53 9.22
N CYS A 252 2.26 12.89 8.17
CA CYS A 252 1.48 14.13 8.13
C CYS A 252 0.39 14.16 9.22
N ILE A 253 -0.37 13.07 9.38
CA ILE A 253 -1.39 12.95 10.43
C ILE A 253 -0.76 13.08 11.82
N GLU A 254 0.36 12.40 12.06
CA GLU A 254 1.08 12.48 13.32
C GLU A 254 1.58 13.90 13.62
N ASN A 255 2.11 14.60 12.62
CA ASN A 255 2.54 15.99 12.76
C ASN A 255 1.37 16.92 13.08
N ILE A 256 0.21 16.75 12.43
CA ILE A 256 -1.01 17.51 12.75
C ILE A 256 -1.45 17.22 14.18
N ARG A 257 -1.40 15.96 14.60
CA ARG A 257 -1.74 15.57 15.98
C ARG A 257 -0.83 16.19 17.02
N ARG A 258 0.47 16.36 16.73
CA ARG A 258 1.43 17.01 17.65
C ARG A 258 1.14 18.50 17.86
N ILE A 259 0.58 19.17 16.86
CA ILE A 259 0.22 20.60 16.95
C ILE A 259 -1.22 20.84 17.43
N ALA A 260 -2.09 19.84 17.28
CA ALA A 260 -3.46 19.88 17.74
C ALA A 260 -3.53 19.91 19.28
N GLY A 261 -4.43 20.72 19.82
CA GLY A 261 -4.74 20.74 21.25
C GLY A 261 -5.42 19.44 21.71
N PRO A 262 -5.47 19.18 23.03
CA PRO A 262 -6.07 17.96 23.59
C PRO A 262 -7.59 17.85 23.38
N HIS A 263 -8.23 18.91 22.90
CA HIS A 263 -9.67 18.97 22.63
C HIS A 263 -9.99 19.17 21.14
N ASP A 264 -8.96 19.20 20.29
CA ASP A 264 -9.17 19.36 18.86
C ASP A 264 -9.57 18.00 18.25
N VAL A 265 -10.56 18.05 17.35
CA VAL A 265 -11.01 16.89 16.60
C VAL A 265 -10.32 16.89 15.25
N ILE A 266 -9.57 15.82 14.95
CA ILE A 266 -8.90 15.63 13.67
C ILE A 266 -9.78 14.74 12.81
N VAL A 267 -10.07 15.21 11.59
CA VAL A 267 -10.79 14.43 10.58
C VAL A 267 -9.89 14.29 9.35
N VAL A 268 -9.74 13.04 8.90
CA VAL A 268 -8.99 12.70 7.69
C VAL A 268 -9.94 11.99 6.74
N ALA A 269 -10.26 12.64 5.62
CA ALA A 269 -11.14 12.10 4.60
C ALA A 269 -10.40 12.03 3.26
N GLY A 270 -10.62 10.96 2.49
CA GLY A 270 -10.05 10.83 1.16
C GLY A 270 -10.44 9.54 0.46
N ASP A 271 -10.05 9.45 -0.81
CA ASP A 271 -10.12 8.22 -1.60
C ASP A 271 -8.86 7.39 -1.35
N TYR A 272 -9.01 6.32 -0.58
CA TYR A 272 -7.91 5.43 -0.24
C TYR A 272 -7.75 4.28 -1.24
N ASN A 273 -8.77 4.05 -2.09
CA ASN A 273 -8.83 2.95 -3.06
C ASN A 273 -8.55 1.54 -2.47
N GLN A 274 -8.72 1.34 -1.17
CA GLN A 274 -8.42 0.08 -0.46
C GLN A 274 -9.59 -0.92 -0.55
N GLY A 275 -9.99 -1.28 -1.78
CA GLY A 275 -11.17 -2.13 -2.02
C GLY A 275 -11.06 -3.58 -1.53
N SER A 276 -9.87 -3.99 -1.12
CA SER A 276 -9.53 -5.29 -0.52
C SER A 276 -9.82 -5.34 0.98
N LEU A 277 -9.88 -4.18 1.67
CA LEU A 277 -10.24 -4.09 3.08
C LEU A 277 -11.74 -4.28 3.26
N VAL A 278 -12.10 -5.15 4.21
CA VAL A 278 -13.50 -5.34 4.61
C VAL A 278 -13.69 -4.74 5.99
N TRP A 279 -14.51 -3.70 6.06
CA TRP A 279 -14.88 -3.04 7.30
C TRP A 279 -16.13 -3.66 7.89
N LYS A 280 -16.11 -3.90 9.20
CA LYS A 280 -17.27 -4.33 9.99
C LYS A 280 -17.65 -3.24 10.99
N HIS A 281 -18.96 -3.09 11.16
CA HIS A 281 -19.53 -2.20 12.16
C HIS A 281 -19.45 -2.86 13.54
N LEU A 282 -18.84 -2.21 14.52
CA LEU A 282 -19.01 -2.56 15.94
C LEU A 282 -20.25 -1.85 16.49
N SER A 283 -20.90 -2.36 17.54
CA SER A 283 -21.91 -1.56 18.24
C SER A 283 -21.29 -0.24 18.74
N GLY A 284 -21.84 0.91 18.34
CA GLY A 284 -21.24 2.25 18.50
C GLY A 284 -20.74 2.82 17.17
N ASN A 285 -20.46 4.13 17.05
CA ASN A 285 -20.09 4.79 15.77
C ASN A 285 -18.69 4.41 15.23
N ARG A 286 -18.17 3.23 15.60
CA ARG A 286 -16.83 2.76 15.27
C ARG A 286 -16.91 1.56 14.33
N SER A 287 -16.09 1.59 13.29
CA SER A 287 -15.82 0.45 12.44
C SER A 287 -14.43 -0.13 12.71
N TYR A 288 -14.27 -1.42 12.46
CA TYR A 288 -12.99 -2.09 12.49
C TYR A 288 -12.77 -2.86 11.19
N VAL A 289 -11.51 -3.06 10.82
CA VAL A 289 -11.18 -3.97 9.72
C VAL A 289 -11.38 -5.40 10.20
N ASP A 290 -12.10 -6.19 9.41
CA ASP A 290 -12.16 -7.62 9.60
C ASP A 290 -11.01 -8.30 8.84
N PRO A 291 -9.95 -8.76 9.54
CA PRO A 291 -8.83 -9.41 8.89
C PRO A 291 -9.20 -10.74 8.23
N GLN A 292 -10.28 -11.41 8.65
CA GLN A 292 -10.70 -12.69 8.07
C GLN A 292 -11.43 -12.52 6.73
N LEU A 293 -12.10 -11.39 6.54
CA LEU A 293 -12.81 -11.07 5.29
C LEU A 293 -11.99 -10.21 4.34
N THR A 294 -10.93 -9.58 4.85
CA THR A 294 -10.00 -8.79 4.05
C THR A 294 -9.29 -9.69 3.03
N ARG A 295 -9.55 -9.44 1.74
CA ARG A 295 -9.00 -10.22 0.64
C ARG A 295 -7.74 -9.56 0.12
N THR A 296 -6.65 -9.64 0.89
CA THR A 296 -5.32 -9.29 0.37
C THR A 296 -4.90 -10.35 -0.62
N ARG A 297 -4.65 -9.96 -1.87
CA ARG A 297 -4.19 -10.87 -2.92
C ARG A 297 -2.70 -11.14 -2.84
N THR A 298 -1.96 -10.21 -2.24
CA THR A 298 -0.50 -10.28 -2.13
C THR A 298 -0.05 -9.99 -0.70
N GLU A 299 1.10 -10.55 -0.30
CA GLU A 299 1.75 -10.23 0.98
C GLU A 299 2.05 -8.73 1.10
N LYS A 300 2.38 -8.09 -0.02
CA LYS A 300 2.62 -6.65 -0.08
C LYS A 300 1.37 -5.83 0.25
N GLU A 301 0.21 -6.15 -0.33
CA GLU A 301 -1.06 -5.47 0.03
C GLU A 301 -1.36 -5.64 1.52
N ARG A 302 -1.11 -6.83 2.08
CA ARG A 302 -1.25 -7.07 3.52
C ARG A 302 -0.34 -6.17 4.34
N LEU A 303 0.91 -5.99 3.91
CA LEU A 303 1.87 -5.09 4.56
C LEU A 303 1.42 -3.62 4.46
N THR A 304 1.06 -3.15 3.27
CA THR A 304 0.59 -1.77 3.05
C THR A 304 -0.66 -1.46 3.87
N HIS A 305 -1.65 -2.37 3.88
CA HIS A 305 -2.82 -2.24 4.74
C HIS A 305 -2.44 -2.25 6.22
N GLY A 306 -1.53 -3.14 6.64
CA GLY A 306 -1.04 -3.21 8.01
C GLY A 306 -0.44 -1.88 8.45
N VAL A 307 0.47 -1.32 7.65
CA VAL A 307 1.08 0.00 7.90
C VAL A 307 0.02 1.08 8.05
N MET A 308 -0.96 1.14 7.14
CA MET A 308 -2.05 2.12 7.21
C MET A 308 -2.87 1.96 8.49
N LEU A 309 -3.31 0.75 8.81
CA LEU A 309 -4.19 0.46 9.94
C LEU A 309 -3.49 0.67 11.28
N ASP A 310 -2.26 0.17 11.41
CA ASP A 310 -1.43 0.37 12.60
C ASP A 310 -1.11 1.85 12.78
N GLY A 311 -0.80 2.56 11.70
CA GLY A 311 -0.56 4.00 11.72
C GLY A 311 -1.78 4.80 12.17
N MET A 312 -2.96 4.49 11.64
CA MET A 312 -4.22 5.14 12.05
C MET A 312 -4.53 4.84 13.51
N ALA A 313 -4.40 3.59 13.95
CA ALA A 313 -4.59 3.21 15.35
C ALA A 313 -3.60 3.92 16.29
N ASN A 314 -2.33 4.01 15.91
CA ASN A 314 -1.30 4.75 16.66
C ASN A 314 -1.62 6.24 16.74
N CYS A 315 -2.28 6.80 15.73
CA CYS A 315 -2.78 8.17 15.73
C CYS A 315 -4.10 8.36 16.50
N ASN A 316 -4.63 7.31 17.15
CA ASN A 316 -5.96 7.28 17.77
C ASN A 316 -7.09 7.64 16.79
N MET A 317 -6.90 7.30 15.52
CA MET A 317 -7.88 7.55 14.47
C MET A 317 -8.73 6.30 14.26
N HIS A 318 -10.05 6.45 14.24
CA HIS A 318 -10.98 5.37 13.94
C HIS A 318 -11.82 5.69 12.72
N GLN A 319 -12.18 4.64 11.99
CA GLN A 319 -12.95 4.75 10.76
C GLN A 319 -14.44 4.91 11.09
N CYS A 320 -15.11 5.89 10.49
CA CYS A 320 -16.48 6.26 10.84
C CYS A 320 -17.54 6.08 9.74
N ASN A 321 -17.15 5.79 8.48
CA ASN A 321 -18.10 5.73 7.35
C ASN A 321 -18.27 4.32 6.77
N LEU A 322 -19.50 3.81 6.62
CA LEU A 322 -19.72 2.50 5.97
C LEU A 322 -20.38 2.61 4.61
N VAL A 323 -20.23 3.77 3.97
CA VAL A 323 -20.84 4.07 2.68
C VAL A 323 -20.16 3.23 1.61
N LYS A 324 -20.97 2.38 0.96
CA LYS A 324 -20.52 1.52 -0.12
C LYS A 324 -20.92 2.12 -1.46
N ASN A 325 -20.08 1.93 -2.46
CA ASN A 325 -20.40 2.26 -3.84
C ASN A 325 -21.32 1.22 -4.50
N ASP A 326 -21.62 1.42 -5.79
CA ASP A 326 -22.44 0.55 -6.63
C ASP A 326 -21.93 -0.90 -6.74
N ARG A 327 -20.66 -1.13 -6.41
CA ARG A 327 -20.00 -2.45 -6.37
C ARG A 327 -19.87 -3.02 -4.96
N ASN A 328 -20.60 -2.49 -3.98
CA ASN A 328 -20.58 -2.96 -2.58
C ASN A 328 -19.17 -2.87 -1.95
N ARG A 329 -18.34 -1.91 -2.39
CA ARG A 329 -17.00 -1.61 -1.87
C ARG A 329 -16.98 -0.27 -1.13
N ILE A 330 -16.11 -0.15 -0.13
CA ILE A 330 -15.82 1.11 0.57
C ILE A 330 -14.45 1.57 0.10
N LEU A 331 -14.36 2.71 -0.57
CA LEU A 331 -13.12 3.25 -1.15
C LEU A 331 -12.76 4.60 -0.57
N ASP A 332 -13.77 5.43 -0.40
CA ASP A 332 -13.67 6.69 0.32
C ASP A 332 -13.76 6.41 1.81
N LEU A 333 -12.71 6.75 2.56
CA LEU A 333 -12.63 6.53 4.00
C LEU A 333 -12.57 7.86 4.73
N ILE A 334 -13.24 7.90 5.86
CA ILE A 334 -13.19 8.99 6.83
C ILE A 334 -12.72 8.40 8.15
N PHE A 335 -11.65 8.98 8.68
CA PHE A 335 -11.08 8.68 9.97
C PHE A 335 -11.23 9.89 10.90
N VAL A 336 -11.56 9.65 12.16
CA VAL A 336 -11.76 10.70 13.16
C VAL A 336 -11.02 10.35 14.45
N SER A 337 -10.49 11.36 15.15
CA SER A 337 -9.77 11.17 16.42
C SER A 337 -10.67 11.14 17.67
N ASP A 338 -11.92 11.59 17.54
CA ASP A 338 -12.91 11.74 18.61
C ASP A 338 -14.13 10.83 18.37
N ASP A 339 -14.58 10.18 19.43
CA ASP A 339 -15.66 9.20 19.42
C ASP A 339 -17.06 9.82 19.25
N ASP A 340 -17.17 11.13 19.45
CA ASP A 340 -18.42 11.88 19.36
C ASP A 340 -18.81 12.24 17.90
N CYS A 341 -18.01 11.86 16.90
CA CYS A 341 -18.39 12.03 15.49
C CYS A 341 -19.48 11.04 15.10
N THR A 342 -20.67 11.55 14.77
CA THR A 342 -21.89 10.76 14.92
C THR A 342 -22.42 10.11 13.65
N VAL A 343 -22.17 10.63 12.46
CA VAL A 343 -22.71 10.01 11.23
C VAL A 343 -21.87 10.35 10.02
N VAL A 344 -21.49 9.34 9.24
CA VAL A 344 -21.15 9.52 7.83
C VAL A 344 -22.11 8.71 6.97
N ALA A 345 -22.92 9.40 6.17
CA ALA A 345 -23.85 8.80 5.22
C ALA A 345 -23.47 9.17 3.78
N ALA A 346 -24.11 8.52 2.81
CA ALA A 346 -24.11 9.03 1.45
C ALA A 346 -24.90 10.33 1.42
N ALA A 347 -24.41 11.35 0.73
CA ALA A 347 -25.10 12.62 0.60
C ALA A 347 -26.34 12.45 -0.30
N ASP A 348 -27.53 12.74 0.23
CA ASP A 348 -28.78 12.73 -0.54
C ASP A 348 -28.77 13.83 -1.62
N GLU A 349 -28.14 14.97 -1.32
CA GLU A 349 -28.01 16.14 -2.20
C GLU A 349 -26.52 16.51 -2.38
N PRO A 350 -25.78 15.81 -3.26
CA PRO A 350 -24.35 16.04 -3.42
C PRO A 350 -24.07 17.40 -4.06
N LEU A 351 -23.08 18.11 -3.53
CA LEU A 351 -22.60 19.40 -4.08
C LEU A 351 -21.77 19.23 -5.37
N VAL A 352 -21.42 17.99 -5.70
CA VAL A 352 -20.61 17.61 -6.87
C VAL A 352 -21.37 16.61 -7.74
N PRO A 353 -21.06 16.51 -9.04
CA PRO A 353 -21.63 15.46 -9.88
C PRO A 353 -21.43 14.08 -9.26
N LEU A 354 -22.48 13.26 -9.29
CA LEU A 354 -22.42 11.89 -8.79
C LEU A 354 -21.40 11.07 -9.57
N ASP A 355 -20.46 10.47 -8.85
CA ASP A 355 -19.54 9.48 -9.37
C ASP A 355 -19.90 8.10 -8.79
N ALA A 356 -20.32 7.16 -9.63
CA ALA A 356 -20.84 5.87 -9.18
C ALA A 356 -19.85 5.05 -8.32
N PRO A 357 -18.54 5.03 -8.62
CA PRO A 357 -17.53 4.36 -7.79
C PRO A 357 -17.19 5.12 -6.49
N HIS A 358 -17.48 6.43 -6.43
CA HIS A 358 -17.12 7.35 -5.35
C HIS A 358 -18.34 8.19 -4.91
N PRO A 359 -19.29 7.59 -4.16
CA PRO A 359 -20.46 8.31 -3.70
C PRO A 359 -20.04 9.48 -2.82
N ALA A 360 -20.68 10.64 -3.00
CA ALA A 360 -20.44 11.80 -2.14
C ALA A 360 -20.77 11.45 -0.69
N LEU A 361 -19.85 11.76 0.23
CA LEU A 361 -20.01 11.52 1.65
C LEU A 361 -20.45 12.81 2.35
N VAL A 362 -21.37 12.68 3.31
CA VAL A 362 -21.75 13.75 4.24
C VAL A 362 -21.43 13.31 5.66
N PHE A 363 -20.83 14.19 6.45
CA PHE A 363 -20.56 13.96 7.86
C PHE A 363 -20.76 15.23 8.66
N ASP A 364 -21.27 15.09 9.89
CA ASP A 364 -21.52 16.19 10.81
C ASP A 364 -20.46 16.21 11.90
N ILE A 365 -19.84 17.38 12.09
CA ILE A 365 -18.94 17.64 13.22
C ILE A 365 -19.66 18.60 14.16
N ASP A 366 -19.79 18.21 15.43
CA ASP A 366 -20.28 19.12 16.46
C ASP A 366 -19.23 20.18 16.77
N ALA A 367 -19.35 21.32 16.10
CA ALA A 367 -18.47 22.47 16.30
C ALA A 367 -18.73 23.22 17.62
N SER A 368 -19.69 22.79 18.45
CA SER A 368 -19.95 23.44 19.75
C SER A 368 -18.78 23.34 20.73
N ARG A 369 -17.83 22.44 20.47
CA ARG A 369 -16.56 22.31 21.20
C ARG A 369 -15.37 22.98 20.49
N THR A 370 -15.56 23.55 19.30
CA THR A 370 -14.49 24.14 18.50
C THR A 370 -14.27 25.60 18.87
N VAL A 371 -13.09 25.91 19.40
CA VAL A 371 -12.65 27.31 19.53
C VAL A 371 -12.09 27.76 18.18
N PHE A 372 -12.86 28.56 17.44
CA PHE A 372 -12.32 29.24 16.26
C PHE A 372 -11.33 30.31 16.72
N VAL A 373 -10.03 30.02 16.58
CA VAL A 373 -9.00 31.06 16.68
C VAL A 373 -9.06 31.87 15.39
N GLN A 374 -9.85 32.95 15.39
CA GLN A 374 -9.74 33.96 14.37
C GLN A 374 -8.46 34.75 14.64
N ASP A 375 -7.41 34.46 13.87
CA ASP A 375 -6.20 35.27 13.87
C ASP A 375 -6.55 36.65 13.28
N SER A 376 -6.96 37.57 14.15
CA SER A 376 -7.08 38.98 13.80
C SER A 376 -5.68 39.58 13.75
N GLY A 377 -4.91 39.17 12.74
CA GLY A 377 -3.69 39.86 12.32
C GLY A 377 -4.04 41.26 11.86
N GLY A 378 -4.13 42.18 12.83
CA GLY A 378 -4.10 43.61 12.57
C GLY A 378 -2.77 43.97 11.93
N CYS A 379 -2.85 44.75 10.85
CA CYS A 379 -1.71 45.45 10.24
C CYS A 379 -0.96 46.33 11.25
#